data_AF-A0A1I2RUA4-F1
#
_entry.id   AF-A0A1I2RUA4-F1
#
_cell.length_a   1.000
_cell.length_b   1.000
_cell.length_c   1.000
_cell.angle_alpha   90.00
_cell.angle_beta   90.00
_cell.angle_gamma   90.00
#
_symmetry.space_group_name_H-M   'P 1'
#
loop_
_entity.id
_entity.type
_entity.pdbx_description
1 polymer ?
#
loop_
_entity_poly.entity_id
_entity_poly.type
_entity_poly.pdbx_seq_one_letter_code
_entity_poly.pdbx_strand_id
1 'polypeptide(L)' 'MACWRAAAAKCAYKTVKTVASGTAGALTTTVKASADGSYRYKFAGTTTTGTVTTTGDYVDVK' A
#
# COMPACT_ATOMS: atom_id res chain seq x y z
N MET A 1 -6.20 -5.51 4.03
CA MET A 1 -5.94 -4.16 3.46
C MET A 1 -4.47 -3.85 3.60
N ALA A 2 -3.75 -3.62 2.51
CA ALA A 2 -2.30 -3.84 2.53
C ALA A 2 -1.50 -2.68 1.93
N CYS A 3 -0.39 -2.34 2.58
CA CYS A 3 0.68 -1.48 2.11
C CYS A 3 1.71 -2.37 1.44
N TRP A 4 2.06 -2.08 0.18
CA TRP A 4 2.90 -2.95 -0.65
C TRP A 4 4.15 -2.24 -1.21
N ARG A 5 5.25 -2.98 -1.48
CA ARG A 5 6.48 -2.49 -2.16
C ARG A 5 6.74 -3.21 -3.50
N ALA A 6 7.13 -2.50 -4.56
CA ALA A 6 7.54 -3.08 -5.85
C ALA A 6 9.03 -3.51 -5.88
N ALA A 7 9.37 -4.60 -6.58
CA ALA A 7 10.75 -5.01 -6.85
C ALA A 7 11.10 -4.78 -8.33
N ALA A 8 12.29 -4.23 -8.60
CA ALA A 8 12.72 -3.61 -9.87
C ALA A 8 12.79 -4.50 -11.14
N ALA A 9 12.12 -5.65 -11.21
CA ALA A 9 12.11 -6.49 -12.42
C ALA A 9 10.76 -7.17 -12.70
N LYS A 10 9.73 -6.91 -11.90
CA LYS A 10 8.42 -7.54 -12.06
C LYS A 10 7.40 -6.70 -11.31
N CYS A 11 6.24 -6.44 -11.92
CA CYS A 11 5.11 -5.71 -11.34
C CYS A 11 4.47 -6.43 -10.12
N ALA A 12 5.26 -7.16 -9.33
CA ALA A 12 4.86 -7.88 -8.14
C ALA A 12 5.09 -6.98 -6.92
N TYR A 13 3.99 -6.41 -6.45
CA TYR A 13 3.94 -5.70 -5.19
C TYR A 13 3.91 -6.71 -4.04
N LYS A 14 4.81 -6.58 -3.05
CA LYS A 14 4.83 -7.40 -1.84
C LYS A 14 4.16 -6.69 -0.69
N THR A 15 3.33 -7.40 0.07
CA THR A 15 2.77 -6.88 1.32
C THR A 15 3.87 -6.57 2.33
N VAL A 16 4.03 -5.30 2.68
CA VAL A 16 4.91 -4.83 3.75
C VAL A 16 4.14 -4.59 5.05
N LYS A 17 2.83 -4.30 4.98
CA LYS A 17 1.96 -4.17 6.16
C LYS A 17 0.49 -4.37 5.80
N THR A 18 -0.30 -4.84 6.76
CA THR A 18 -1.77 -4.82 6.66
C THR A 18 -2.33 -3.77 7.63
N VAL A 19 -3.27 -2.94 7.17
CA VAL A 19 -3.86 -1.82 7.91
C VAL A 19 -5.37 -1.92 7.81
N ALA A 20 -6.09 -1.87 8.93
CA ALA A 20 -7.55 -1.77 8.92
C ALA A 20 -7.97 -0.31 8.65
N SER A 21 -9.00 -0.10 7.84
CA SER A 21 -9.64 1.23 7.74
C SER A 21 -10.36 1.56 9.04
N GLY A 22 -10.29 2.82 9.43
CA GLY A 22 -11.18 3.39 10.44
C GLY A 22 -12.53 3.79 9.86
N THR A 23 -13.24 4.62 10.63
CA THR A 23 -14.54 5.19 10.26
C THR A 23 -14.49 5.90 8.90
N ALA A 24 -15.53 5.72 8.09
CA ALA A 24 -15.66 6.30 6.75
C ALA A 24 -14.52 5.96 5.77
N GLY A 25 -13.75 4.89 6.01
CA GLY A 25 -12.66 4.49 5.13
C GLY A 25 -11.34 5.25 5.36
N ALA A 26 -11.24 6.03 6.44
CA ALA A 26 -10.00 6.73 6.78
C ALA A 26 -8.86 5.73 7.06
N LEU A 27 -7.67 6.03 6.53
CA LEU A 27 -6.51 5.15 6.58
C LEU A 27 -5.26 5.93 6.93
N THR A 28 -4.62 5.54 8.03
CA THR A 28 -3.34 6.08 8.45
C THR A 28 -2.37 4.94 8.66
N THR A 29 -1.22 5.00 8.03
CA THR A 29 -0.15 4.03 8.28
C THR A 29 1.22 4.66 8.12
N THR A 30 2.09 4.32 9.04
CA THR A 30 3.52 4.57 8.93
C THR A 30 4.21 3.24 8.65
N VAL A 31 5.03 3.21 7.59
CA VAL A 31 5.92 2.10 7.26
C VAL A 31 7.28 2.69 6.98
N LYS A 32 8.32 2.18 7.67
CA LYS A 32 9.71 2.52 7.35
C LYS A 32 10.11 1.73 6.11
N ALA A 33 10.50 2.43 5.04
CA ALA A 33 11.08 1.78 3.88
C ALA A 33 12.48 1.25 4.24
N SER A 34 12.74 -0.03 3.95
CA SER A 34 14.04 -0.68 4.17
C SER A 34 14.87 -0.79 2.89
N ALA A 35 14.28 -0.48 1.75
CA ALA A 35 14.89 -0.50 0.43
C ALA A 35 14.09 0.40 -0.50
N ASP A 36 14.72 0.81 -1.59
CA ASP A 36 14.07 1.60 -2.63
C ASP A 36 12.90 0.85 -3.28
N GLY A 37 11.95 1.64 -3.76
CA GLY A 37 10.88 1.15 -4.62
C GLY A 37 9.58 1.93 -4.48
N SER A 38 8.58 1.52 -5.27
CA SER A 38 7.24 2.10 -5.22
C SER A 38 6.41 1.48 -4.12
N TYR A 39 5.89 2.31 -3.23
CA TYR A 39 4.98 1.97 -2.15
C TYR A 39 3.56 2.38 -2.52
N ARG A 40 2.60 1.46 -2.40
CA ARG A 40 1.20 1.79 -2.68
C ARG A 40 0.25 1.14 -1.71
N TYR A 41 -0.97 1.67 -1.67
CA TYR A 41 -2.06 1.10 -0.94
C TYR A 41 -3.06 0.43 -1.88
N LYS A 42 -3.50 -0.78 -1.50
CA LYS A 42 -4.63 -1.46 -2.13
C LYS A 42 -5.73 -1.68 -1.10
N PHE A 43 -6.84 -0.97 -1.29
CA PHE A 43 -8.08 -1.28 -0.61
C PHE A 43 -8.72 -2.50 -1.25
N ALA A 44 -9.06 -3.50 -0.45
CA ALA A 44 -9.68 -4.74 -0.95
C ALA A 44 -11.19 -4.62 -1.21
N GLY A 45 -11.79 -3.48 -0.85
CA GLY A 45 -13.24 -3.31 -0.83
C GLY A 45 -13.88 -3.89 0.43
N THR A 46 -15.10 -3.45 0.71
CA THR A 46 -16.03 -4.01 1.69
C THR A 46 -17.37 -4.26 0.99
N THR A 47 -18.39 -4.71 1.73
CA THR A 47 -19.74 -4.88 1.19
C THR A 47 -20.42 -3.58 0.76
N THR A 48 -19.95 -2.42 1.26
CA THR A 48 -20.54 -1.09 0.98
C THR A 48 -19.57 -0.13 0.30
N THR A 49 -18.30 -0.47 0.14
CA THR A 49 -17.28 0.40 -0.48
C THR A 49 -16.44 -0.38 -1.48
N GLY A 50 -16.33 0.13 -2.71
CA GLY A 50 -15.59 -0.54 -3.79
C GLY A 50 -14.07 -0.60 -3.57
N THR A 51 -13.42 -1.53 -4.26
CA THR A 51 -11.96 -1.71 -4.27
C THR A 51 -11.26 -0.54 -4.96
N VAL A 52 -10.19 -0.01 -4.36
CA VAL A 52 -9.37 1.08 -4.94
C VAL A 52 -7.89 0.75 -4.78
N THR A 53 -7.11 1.02 -5.83
CA THR A 53 -5.64 0.90 -5.80
C THR A 53 -5.05 2.27 -6.11
N THR A 54 -4.15 2.76 -5.25
CA THR A 54 -3.46 4.03 -5.49
C THR A 54 -2.35 3.86 -6.52
N THR A 55 -2.01 4.94 -7.23
CA THR A 55 -0.94 4.98 -8.25
C THR A 55 0.46 4.68 -7.69
N GLY A 56 0.64 4.78 -6.37
CA GLY A 56 1.87 4.42 -5.68
C GLY A 56 2.94 5.49 -5.74
N ASP A 57 3.71 5.59 -4.66
CA ASP A 57 4.71 6.62 -4.43
C ASP A 57 6.10 5.99 -4.44
N TYR A 58 7.04 6.57 -5.20
CA TYR A 58 8.42 6.09 -5.20
C TYR A 58 9.15 6.59 -3.96
N VAL A 59 9.81 5.68 -3.25
CA VAL A 59 10.64 5.99 -2.08
C VAL A 59 12.08 5.61 -2.38
N ASP A 60 12.98 6.57 -2.15
CA ASP A 60 14.42 6.44 -2.23
C ASP A 60 14.99 6.44 -0.80
N VAL A 61 15.60 5.33 -0.39
CA VAL A 61 16.16 5.06 0.93
C VAL A 61 17.68 5.27 0.84
N LYS A 62 18.18 6.22 1.62
CA LYS A 62 19.60 6.57 1.73
C LYS A 62 20.21 6.11 3.05
#